data_AF-A0A7C9RRS8-F1
#
_entry.id   AF-A0A7C9RRS8-F1
#
_cell.length_a   1.000
_cell.length_b   1.000
_cell.length_c   1.000
_cell.angle_alpha   90.00
_cell.angle_beta   90.00
_cell.angle_gamma   90.00
#
_symmetry.space_group_name_H-M   'P 1'
#
loop_
_entity.id
_entity.type
_entity.pdbx_description
1 polymer ?
#
loop_
_entity_poly.entity_id
_entity_poly.type
_entity_poly.pdbx_seq_one_letter_code
_entity_poly.pdbx_strand_id
1 'polypeptide(L)'
;MQQAVVDAGRPLPQLTDPLEVELQVSAIVGPFAGNEELWEVVVRHLREVPSRRSAALLTALAHLLPGRPGQWAREAAGQQQEPPWDLKNLTFGECWIGDRSIDAGYLALLCSYAYGDVPHAMVFMIDEISGGLTRHAFLTRQVGEALERLKQQVRLESITAEAAHWLLSRSYDRFERRPGLGFGSDVHHTRLVARRRIKLAMN
;
A
#
# COMPACT_ATOMS: atom_id res chain seq x y z
N MET A 1 -20.56 5.68 6.16
CA MET A 1 -19.39 4.82 5.88
C MET A 1 -19.46 4.23 4.47
N GLN A 2 -20.47 3.46 4.10
CA GLN A 2 -20.64 2.92 2.73
C GLN A 2 -20.61 4.01 1.65
N GLN A 3 -21.30 5.14 1.87
CA GLN A 3 -21.29 6.28 0.95
C GLN A 3 -19.87 6.84 0.70
N ALA A 4 -19.04 6.93 1.73
CA ALA A 4 -17.67 7.45 1.61
C ALA A 4 -16.78 6.52 0.76
N VAL A 5 -16.94 5.19 0.90
CA VAL A 5 -16.24 4.20 0.07
C VAL A 5 -16.71 4.26 -1.37
N VAL A 6 -18.02 4.39 -1.59
CA VAL A 6 -18.55 4.55 -2.95
C VAL A 6 -18.01 5.85 -3.54
N ASP A 7 -18.02 6.97 -2.81
CA ASP A 7 -17.47 8.29 -3.20
C ASP A 7 -15.97 8.27 -3.46
N ALA A 8 -15.20 7.43 -2.77
CA ALA A 8 -13.80 7.14 -3.11
C ALA A 8 -13.64 6.63 -4.55
N GLY A 9 -14.62 5.88 -5.04
CA GLY A 9 -14.62 5.32 -6.39
C GLY A 9 -14.81 6.37 -7.48
N ARG A 10 -15.29 7.58 -7.15
CA ARG A 10 -15.74 8.57 -8.15
C ARG A 10 -14.65 8.97 -9.17
N PRO A 11 -13.40 9.28 -8.76
CA PRO A 11 -12.35 9.66 -9.71
C PRO A 11 -11.60 8.46 -10.32
N LEU A 12 -11.79 7.24 -9.81
CA LEU A 12 -11.02 6.08 -10.26
C LEU A 12 -11.13 5.80 -11.77
N PRO A 13 -12.28 5.99 -12.44
CA PRO A 13 -12.37 5.82 -13.89
C PRO A 13 -11.61 6.86 -14.71
N GLN A 14 -11.24 7.99 -14.11
CA GLN A 14 -10.53 9.08 -14.77
C GLN A 14 -9.01 9.02 -14.52
N LEU A 15 -8.59 8.26 -13.52
CA LEU A 15 -7.17 8.00 -13.29
C LEU A 15 -6.63 7.16 -14.43
N THR A 16 -5.37 7.40 -14.80
CA THR A 16 -4.59 6.54 -15.69
C THR A 16 -3.44 5.88 -14.95
N ASP A 17 -3.10 6.41 -13.79
CA ASP A 17 -1.97 5.96 -13.00
C ASP A 17 -2.38 4.91 -11.94
N PRO A 18 -1.85 3.68 -12.04
CA PRO A 18 -2.04 2.63 -11.04
C PRO A 18 -1.67 3.07 -9.62
N LEU A 19 -0.66 3.90 -9.46
CA LEU A 19 -0.16 4.28 -8.14
C LEU A 19 -1.09 5.25 -7.41
N GLU A 20 -1.60 6.26 -8.13
CA GLU A 20 -2.66 7.15 -7.63
C GLU A 20 -3.91 6.38 -7.20
N VAL A 21 -4.32 5.36 -7.97
CA VAL A 21 -5.46 4.49 -7.62
C VAL A 21 -5.22 3.82 -6.27
N GLU A 22 -4.05 3.23 -6.06
CA GLU A 22 -3.74 2.56 -4.80
C GLU A 22 -3.72 3.49 -3.61
N LEU A 23 -3.08 4.65 -3.73
CA LEU A 23 -2.98 5.63 -2.65
C LEU A 23 -4.36 6.14 -2.26
N GLN A 24 -5.19 6.47 -3.25
CA GLN A 24 -6.53 6.98 -2.99
C GLN A 24 -7.42 5.93 -2.32
N VAL A 25 -7.42 4.69 -2.84
CA VAL A 25 -8.24 3.63 -2.27
C VAL A 25 -7.71 3.24 -0.89
N SER A 26 -6.40 3.11 -0.72
CA SER A 26 -5.79 2.77 0.57
C SER A 26 -6.11 3.78 1.67
N ALA A 27 -6.09 5.08 1.36
CA ALA A 27 -6.43 6.12 2.34
C ALA A 27 -7.88 6.01 2.87
N ILE A 28 -8.81 5.59 2.02
CA ILE A 28 -10.24 5.55 2.37
C ILE A 28 -10.65 4.19 2.95
N VAL A 29 -10.07 3.12 2.41
CA VAL A 29 -10.42 1.72 2.73
C VAL A 29 -9.60 1.17 3.90
N GLY A 30 -8.37 1.64 4.08
CA GLY A 30 -7.41 1.14 5.06
C GLY A 30 -7.95 0.96 6.49
N PRO A 31 -8.72 1.92 7.05
CA PRO A 31 -9.30 1.77 8.38
C PRO A 31 -10.31 0.61 8.52
N PHE A 32 -10.95 0.21 7.42
CA PHE A 32 -12.04 -0.79 7.42
C PHE A 32 -11.68 -2.08 6.70
N ALA A 33 -10.43 -2.25 6.26
CA ALA A 33 -10.02 -3.37 5.40
C ALA A 33 -10.25 -4.76 6.00
N GLY A 34 -10.36 -4.87 7.34
CA GLY A 34 -10.65 -6.13 8.04
C GLY A 34 -12.15 -6.38 8.35
N ASN A 35 -13.05 -5.45 8.01
CA ASN A 35 -14.47 -5.59 8.30
C ASN A 35 -15.17 -6.37 7.18
N GLU A 36 -15.20 -7.71 7.29
CA GLU A 36 -15.76 -8.57 6.25
C GLU A 36 -17.27 -8.33 6.01
N GLU A 37 -18.07 -8.13 7.06
CA GLU A 37 -19.52 -7.86 6.95
C GLU A 37 -19.80 -6.60 6.14
N LEU A 38 -19.02 -5.53 6.36
CA LEU A 38 -19.09 -4.32 5.56
C LEU A 38 -18.78 -4.60 4.09
N TRP A 39 -17.70 -5.33 3.83
CA TRP A 39 -17.25 -5.59 2.45
C TRP A 39 -18.18 -6.50 1.68
N GLU A 40 -18.83 -7.45 2.34
CA GLU A 40 -19.86 -8.28 1.71
C GLU A 40 -20.99 -7.40 1.15
N VAL A 41 -21.50 -6.46 1.95
CA VAL A 41 -22.58 -5.55 1.53
C VAL A 41 -22.10 -4.59 0.43
N VAL A 42 -20.91 -4.02 0.57
CA VAL A 42 -20.35 -3.07 -0.42
C VAL A 42 -20.09 -3.75 -1.76
N VAL A 43 -19.43 -4.91 -1.76
CA VAL A 43 -19.13 -5.66 -3.00
C VAL A 43 -20.43 -6.10 -3.69
N ARG A 44 -21.41 -6.60 -2.93
CA ARG A 44 -22.73 -6.95 -3.48
C ARG A 44 -23.41 -5.75 -4.14
N HIS A 45 -23.44 -4.60 -3.44
CA HIS A 45 -24.04 -3.38 -4.00
C HIS A 45 -23.35 -2.91 -5.29
N LEU A 46 -22.01 -2.88 -5.31
CA LEU A 46 -21.25 -2.47 -6.50
C LEU A 46 -21.43 -3.44 -7.69
N ARG A 47 -21.69 -4.72 -7.40
CA ARG A 47 -22.04 -5.72 -8.41
C ARG A 47 -23.43 -5.49 -8.98
N GLU A 48 -24.41 -5.14 -8.15
CA GLU A 48 -25.80 -4.90 -8.56
C GLU A 48 -26.01 -3.59 -9.33
N VAL A 49 -25.10 -2.61 -9.15
CA VAL A 49 -25.14 -1.31 -9.83
C VAL A 49 -23.94 -1.18 -10.79
N PRO A 50 -23.95 -1.87 -11.95
CA PRO A 50 -22.82 -1.85 -12.88
C PRO A 50 -22.62 -0.45 -13.45
N SER A 51 -21.40 0.07 -13.30
CA SER A 51 -20.97 1.36 -13.84
C SER A 51 -19.45 1.38 -13.96
N ARG A 52 -18.90 2.31 -14.73
CA ARG A 52 -17.42 2.48 -14.81
C ARG A 52 -16.80 2.67 -13.43
N ARG A 53 -17.49 3.39 -12.54
CA ARG A 53 -17.10 3.62 -11.14
C ARG A 53 -17.11 2.34 -10.33
N SER A 54 -18.19 1.57 -10.43
CA SER A 54 -18.31 0.29 -9.71
C SER A 54 -17.24 -0.69 -10.17
N ALA A 55 -16.99 -0.77 -11.48
CA ALA A 55 -15.98 -1.64 -12.06
C ALA A 55 -14.57 -1.24 -11.60
N ALA A 56 -14.24 0.06 -11.67
CA ALA A 56 -12.96 0.59 -11.20
C ALA A 56 -12.76 0.33 -9.70
N LEU A 57 -13.77 0.58 -8.87
CA LEU A 57 -13.68 0.35 -7.43
C LEU A 57 -13.55 -1.15 -7.10
N LEU A 58 -14.37 -2.02 -7.69
CA LEU A 58 -14.26 -3.48 -7.49
C LEU A 58 -12.89 -4.00 -7.92
N THR A 59 -12.36 -3.52 -9.05
CA THR A 59 -11.02 -3.90 -9.51
C THR A 59 -9.95 -3.45 -8.52
N ALA A 60 -10.02 -2.22 -7.99
CA ALA A 60 -9.04 -1.76 -7.01
C ALA A 60 -9.12 -2.55 -5.70
N LEU A 61 -10.34 -2.81 -5.20
CA LEU A 61 -10.56 -3.62 -3.99
C LEU A 61 -10.07 -5.05 -4.16
N ALA A 62 -10.20 -5.66 -5.35
CA ALA A 62 -9.72 -7.00 -5.66
C ALA A 62 -8.20 -7.17 -5.52
N HIS A 63 -7.46 -6.07 -5.68
CA HIS A 63 -6.00 -6.03 -5.53
C HIS A 63 -5.54 -5.63 -4.12
N LEU A 64 -6.31 -4.78 -3.42
CA LEU A 64 -5.88 -4.16 -2.16
C LEU A 64 -6.45 -4.82 -0.91
N LEU A 65 -7.67 -5.36 -0.97
CA LEU A 65 -8.29 -5.98 0.19
C LEU A 65 -7.68 -7.36 0.49
N PRO A 66 -7.39 -7.67 1.76
CA PRO A 66 -6.93 -8.98 2.15
C PRO A 66 -8.08 -10.00 2.17
N GLY A 67 -7.73 -11.30 2.21
CA GLY A 67 -8.67 -12.38 2.54
C GLY A 67 -9.88 -12.50 1.61
N ARG A 68 -11.03 -12.86 2.19
CA ARG A 68 -12.30 -13.06 1.47
C ARG A 68 -12.83 -11.80 0.79
N PRO A 69 -12.77 -10.60 1.41
CA PRO A 69 -13.18 -9.36 0.75
C PRO A 69 -12.51 -9.11 -0.61
N GLY A 70 -11.20 -9.38 -0.71
CA GLY A 70 -10.48 -9.27 -1.99
C GLY A 70 -10.90 -10.31 -3.03
N GLN A 71 -11.27 -11.52 -2.58
CA GLN A 71 -11.78 -12.58 -3.47
C GLN A 71 -13.16 -12.22 -4.03
N TRP A 72 -14.10 -11.78 -3.18
CA TRP A 72 -15.42 -11.34 -3.62
C TRP A 72 -15.35 -10.17 -4.60
N ALA A 73 -14.49 -9.18 -4.30
CA ALA A 73 -14.26 -8.05 -5.18
C ALA A 73 -13.71 -8.50 -6.54
N ARG A 74 -12.80 -9.49 -6.57
CA ARG A 74 -12.24 -10.05 -7.82
C ARG A 74 -13.29 -10.75 -8.66
N GLU A 75 -14.12 -11.58 -8.04
CA GLU A 75 -15.22 -12.28 -8.72
C GLU A 75 -16.22 -11.29 -9.33
N ALA A 76 -16.57 -10.25 -8.57
CA ALA A 76 -17.48 -9.20 -9.03
C ALA A 76 -16.85 -8.32 -10.13
N ALA A 77 -15.57 -8.00 -10.03
CA ALA A 77 -14.83 -7.24 -11.04
C ALA A 77 -14.76 -7.98 -12.38
N GLY A 78 -14.59 -9.30 -12.37
CA GLY A 78 -14.53 -10.13 -13.59
C GLY A 78 -15.82 -10.15 -14.42
N GLN A 79 -16.92 -9.61 -13.88
CA GLN A 79 -18.21 -9.46 -14.56
C GLN A 79 -18.43 -8.04 -15.09
N GLN A 80 -17.47 -7.13 -14.93
CA GLN A 80 -17.58 -5.73 -15.32
C GLN A 80 -16.48 -5.32 -16.32
N GLN A 81 -16.64 -4.13 -16.91
CA GLN A 81 -15.67 -3.57 -17.83
C GLN A 81 -14.36 -3.25 -17.10
N GLU A 82 -13.23 -3.67 -17.66
CA GLU A 82 -11.92 -3.34 -17.08
C GLU A 82 -11.67 -1.82 -17.09
N PRO A 83 -11.08 -1.26 -16.00
CA PRO A 83 -10.69 0.15 -15.94
C PRO A 83 -9.49 0.45 -16.84
N PRO A 84 -9.20 1.74 -17.12
CA PRO A 84 -8.11 2.14 -18.01
C PRO A 84 -6.69 1.99 -17.41
N TRP A 85 -6.59 1.64 -16.13
CA TRP A 85 -5.34 1.43 -15.40
C TRP A 85 -5.18 -0.05 -15.06
N ASP A 86 -3.94 -0.49 -14.86
CA ASP A 86 -3.63 -1.89 -14.52
C ASP A 86 -2.84 -2.01 -13.22
N LEU A 87 -3.46 -2.65 -12.23
CA LEU A 87 -2.80 -2.97 -10.95
C LEU A 87 -2.09 -4.34 -11.00
N LYS A 88 -2.11 -5.11 -12.08
CA LYS A 88 -1.49 -6.45 -12.14
C LYS A 88 0.04 -6.35 -12.30
N ASN A 89 0.52 -5.38 -13.07
CA ASN A 89 1.92 -5.26 -13.48
C ASN A 89 2.83 -4.55 -12.46
N LEU A 90 2.61 -4.78 -11.15
CA LEU A 90 3.52 -4.28 -10.12
C LEU A 90 4.74 -5.19 -10.03
N THR A 91 5.92 -4.64 -10.27
CA THR A 91 7.20 -5.35 -10.15
C THR A 91 8.04 -4.79 -9.02
N PHE A 92 8.90 -5.64 -8.48
CA PHE A 92 9.86 -5.28 -7.45
C PHE A 92 11.15 -4.73 -8.08
N GLY A 93 11.74 -3.71 -7.45
CA GLY A 93 13.01 -3.10 -7.84
C GLY A 93 14.14 -3.45 -6.88
N GLU A 94 14.86 -2.45 -6.41
CA GLU A 94 15.94 -2.57 -5.41
C GLU A 94 15.47 -2.08 -4.03
N CYS A 95 16.08 -2.60 -2.96
CA CYS A 95 15.89 -2.12 -1.58
C CYS A 95 17.21 -1.74 -0.92
N TRP A 96 17.12 -0.78 0.01
CA TRP A 96 18.23 -0.28 0.81
C TRP A 96 17.81 -0.01 2.23
N ILE A 97 18.73 -0.20 3.16
CA ILE A 97 18.59 0.24 4.55
C ILE A 97 19.61 1.33 4.86
N GLY A 98 19.20 2.28 5.68
CA GLY A 98 20.08 3.20 6.37
C GLY A 98 19.84 3.07 7.86
N ASP A 99 20.81 2.50 8.57
CA ASP A 99 20.70 2.28 10.01
C ASP A 99 21.19 3.50 10.79
N ARG A 100 20.28 4.12 11.54
CA ARG A 100 20.58 5.16 12.54
C ARG A 100 20.02 4.79 13.89
N SER A 101 19.86 3.49 14.17
CA SER A 101 19.23 2.99 15.39
C SER A 101 20.02 3.40 16.63
N ILE A 102 21.35 3.45 16.54
CA ILE A 102 22.23 3.88 17.64
C ILE A 102 22.16 5.40 17.84
N ASP A 103 22.23 6.19 16.76
CA ASP A 103 22.39 7.64 16.87
C ASP A 103 21.06 8.41 17.00
N ALA A 104 20.00 7.88 16.39
CA ALA A 104 18.71 8.56 16.24
C ALA A 104 17.51 7.65 16.49
N GLY A 105 17.73 6.37 16.82
CA GLY A 105 16.67 5.45 17.19
C GLY A 105 15.81 4.91 16.05
N TYR A 106 16.23 5.10 14.79
CA TYR A 106 15.45 4.64 13.65
C TYR A 106 16.29 3.92 12.59
N LEU A 107 15.62 3.03 11.86
CA LEU A 107 16.07 2.42 10.63
C LEU A 107 15.25 2.97 9.47
N ALA A 108 15.91 3.56 8.47
CA ALA A 108 15.27 3.96 7.22
C ALA A 108 15.33 2.79 6.24
N LEU A 109 14.18 2.39 5.70
CA LEU A 109 14.08 1.35 4.69
C LEU A 109 13.48 1.96 3.42
N LEU A 110 14.19 1.91 2.31
CA LEU A 110 13.69 2.32 1.01
C LEU A 110 13.57 1.08 0.12
N CYS A 111 12.42 0.91 -0.52
CA CYS A 111 12.22 -0.10 -1.55
C CYS A 111 11.60 0.53 -2.78
N SER A 112 12.14 0.18 -3.95
CA SER A 112 11.63 0.62 -5.24
C SER A 112 10.76 -0.46 -5.88
N TYR A 113 9.80 0.00 -6.68
CA TYR A 113 8.80 -0.79 -7.38
C TYR A 113 8.47 -0.10 -8.70
N ALA A 114 7.85 -0.81 -9.62
CA ALA A 114 7.38 -0.20 -10.86
C ALA A 114 6.03 -0.75 -11.30
N TYR A 115 5.25 0.12 -11.97
CA TYR A 115 4.14 -0.31 -12.79
C TYR A 115 4.55 -0.20 -14.26
N GLY A 116 4.86 -1.34 -14.87
CA GLY A 116 5.57 -1.34 -16.15
C GLY A 116 6.90 -0.57 -16.02
N ASP A 117 7.08 0.45 -16.86
CA ASP A 117 8.30 1.28 -16.88
C ASP A 117 8.25 2.51 -15.96
N VAL A 118 7.21 2.62 -15.10
CA VAL A 118 7.02 3.79 -14.23
C VAL A 118 7.49 3.48 -12.81
N PRO A 119 8.72 3.89 -12.42
CA PRO A 119 9.26 3.60 -11.11
C PRO A 119 8.66 4.48 -10.01
N HIS A 120 8.59 3.91 -8.81
CA HIS A 120 8.30 4.61 -7.57
C HIS A 120 9.03 3.92 -6.41
N ALA A 121 9.16 4.62 -5.29
CA ALA A 121 9.74 4.07 -4.08
C ALA A 121 8.83 4.34 -2.89
N MET A 122 8.83 3.39 -1.96
CA MET A 122 8.32 3.60 -0.63
C MET A 122 9.48 3.71 0.35
N VAL A 123 9.39 4.69 1.25
CA VAL A 123 10.37 4.94 2.31
C VAL A 123 9.66 4.76 3.64
N PHE A 124 10.22 3.91 4.49
CA PHE A 124 9.69 3.58 5.80
C PHE A 124 10.69 4.00 6.86
N MET A 125 10.20 4.72 7.87
CA MET A 125 10.98 5.09 9.05
C MET A 125 10.54 4.18 10.19
N ILE A 126 11.38 3.21 10.50
CA ILE A 126 11.14 2.20 11.53
C ILE A 126 11.81 2.67 12.82
N ASP A 127 11.01 2.95 13.84
CA ASP A 127 11.47 3.34 15.18
C ASP A 127 11.89 2.08 15.96
N GLU A 128 13.19 1.91 16.12
CA GLU A 128 13.80 0.76 16.80
C GLU A 128 13.76 0.92 18.33
N ILE A 129 13.69 2.16 18.85
CA ILE A 129 13.57 2.41 20.30
C ILE A 129 12.23 1.87 20.82
N SER A 130 11.17 2.12 20.05
CA SER A 130 9.81 1.68 20.40
C SER A 130 9.53 0.24 19.95
N GLY A 131 10.58 -0.55 19.73
CA GLY A 131 10.50 -1.97 19.39
C GLY A 131 10.19 -2.22 17.92
N GLY A 132 10.75 -1.42 17.01
CA GLY A 132 10.75 -1.62 15.56
C GLY A 132 9.39 -1.45 14.89
N LEU A 133 8.73 -0.30 15.11
CA LEU A 133 7.45 0.03 14.47
C LEU A 133 7.62 1.06 13.35
N THR A 134 6.81 0.97 12.30
CA THR A 134 6.80 2.00 11.26
C THR A 134 6.10 3.25 11.80
N ARG A 135 6.85 4.34 12.01
CA ARG A 135 6.32 5.65 12.42
C ARG A 135 5.84 6.46 11.24
N HIS A 136 6.58 6.36 10.14
CA HIS A 136 6.31 7.07 8.90
C HIS A 136 6.51 6.16 7.69
N ALA A 137 5.68 6.37 6.67
CA ALA A 137 5.70 5.69 5.41
C ALA A 137 5.34 6.69 4.29
N PHE A 138 6.30 6.97 3.42
CA PHE A 138 6.13 7.92 2.32
C PHE A 138 6.31 7.22 0.98
N LEU A 139 5.71 7.80 -0.05
CA LEU A 139 5.80 7.32 -1.40
C LEU A 139 6.30 8.43 -2.32
N THR A 140 7.20 8.08 -3.24
CA THR A 140 7.77 9.05 -4.19
C THR A 140 8.00 8.42 -5.55
N ARG A 141 7.81 9.23 -6.60
CA ARG A 141 8.22 8.89 -7.98
C ARG A 141 9.67 9.26 -8.26
N GLN A 142 10.25 10.16 -7.46
CA GLN A 142 11.62 10.64 -7.61
C GLN A 142 12.58 9.69 -6.87
N VAL A 143 12.67 8.44 -7.34
CA VAL A 143 13.43 7.38 -6.67
C VAL A 143 14.90 7.76 -6.50
N GLY A 144 15.53 8.28 -7.57
CA GLY A 144 16.92 8.72 -7.54
C GLY A 144 17.16 9.86 -6.54
N GLU A 145 16.29 10.89 -6.54
CA GLU A 145 16.41 12.00 -5.58
C GLU A 145 16.23 11.52 -4.14
N ALA A 146 15.27 10.64 -3.88
CA ALA A 146 15.04 10.09 -2.55
C ALA A 146 16.26 9.29 -2.05
N LEU A 147 16.87 8.48 -2.93
CA LEU A 147 18.10 7.77 -2.63
C LEU A 147 19.26 8.72 -2.32
N GLU A 148 19.50 9.72 -3.16
CA GLU A 148 20.57 10.69 -2.94
C GLU A 148 20.37 11.48 -1.64
N ARG A 149 19.14 11.90 -1.34
CA ARG A 149 18.80 12.55 -0.07
C ARG A 149 19.05 11.64 1.13
N LEU A 150 18.70 10.36 1.04
CA LEU A 150 18.98 9.41 2.12
C LEU A 150 20.49 9.18 2.30
N LYS A 151 21.26 9.04 1.21
CA LYS A 151 22.73 8.89 1.26
C LYS A 151 23.43 10.07 1.95
N GLN A 152 22.87 11.27 1.86
CA GLN A 152 23.39 12.45 2.55
C GLN A 152 23.16 12.40 4.07
N GLN A 153 22.22 11.58 4.55
CA GLN A 153 21.83 11.50 5.96
C GLN A 153 22.37 10.24 6.66
N VAL A 154 22.58 9.15 5.93
CA VAL A 154 22.98 7.85 6.45
C VAL A 154 23.69 7.03 5.37
N ARG A 155 24.61 6.16 5.79
CA ARG A 155 25.19 5.15 4.89
C ARG A 155 24.10 4.16 4.47
N LEU A 156 23.85 4.07 3.17
CA LEU A 156 22.92 3.09 2.63
C LEU A 156 23.62 1.77 2.32
N GLU A 157 22.97 0.69 2.70
CA GLU A 157 23.36 -0.68 2.37
C GLU A 157 22.25 -1.32 1.54
N SER A 158 22.62 -1.89 0.40
CA SER A 158 21.66 -2.65 -0.41
C SER A 158 21.35 -3.96 0.31
N ILE A 159 20.06 -4.31 0.34
CA ILE A 159 19.58 -5.56 0.93
C ILE A 159 18.65 -6.28 -0.05
N THR A 160 18.46 -7.57 0.18
CA THR A 160 17.55 -8.36 -0.66
C THR A 160 16.10 -7.93 -0.47
N ALA A 161 15.29 -8.16 -1.51
CA ALA A 161 13.84 -7.97 -1.46
C ALA A 161 13.22 -8.68 -0.25
N GLU A 162 13.60 -9.93 -0.05
CA GLU A 162 13.07 -10.78 1.00
C GLU A 162 13.38 -10.21 2.40
N ALA A 163 14.63 -9.81 2.65
CA ALA A 163 15.02 -9.22 3.92
C ALA A 163 14.26 -7.91 4.20
N ALA A 164 14.14 -7.06 3.18
CA ALA A 164 13.40 -5.80 3.29
C ALA A 164 11.93 -6.01 3.64
N HIS A 165 11.26 -6.91 2.92
CA HIS A 165 9.83 -7.16 3.12
C HIS A 165 9.55 -7.95 4.40
N TRP A 166 10.50 -8.77 4.86
CA TRP A 166 10.42 -9.37 6.19
C TRP A 166 10.47 -8.32 7.31
N LEU A 167 11.38 -7.33 7.22
CA LEU A 167 11.44 -6.21 8.17
C LEU A 167 10.13 -5.41 8.16
N LEU A 168 9.63 -5.09 6.97
CA LEU A 168 8.35 -4.43 6.74
C LEU A 168 7.18 -5.20 7.34
N SER A 169 7.09 -6.51 7.09
CA SER A 169 6.02 -7.36 7.63
C SER A 169 6.00 -7.32 9.15
N ARG A 170 7.16 -7.50 9.79
CA ARG A 170 7.26 -7.45 11.26
C ARG A 170 6.87 -6.08 11.82
N SER A 171 7.24 -5.02 11.11
CA SER A 171 6.95 -3.65 11.50
C SER A 171 5.45 -3.33 11.42
N TYR A 172 4.79 -3.76 10.35
CA TYR A 172 3.34 -3.60 10.18
C TYR A 172 2.52 -4.52 11.09
N ASP A 173 2.96 -5.75 11.36
CA ASP A 173 2.30 -6.64 12.33
C ASP A 173 2.20 -6.00 13.72
N ARG A 174 3.25 -5.26 14.13
CA ARG A 174 3.28 -4.52 15.39
C ARG A 174 2.31 -3.35 15.38
N PHE A 175 2.25 -2.60 14.28
CA PHE A 175 1.27 -1.53 14.08
C PHE A 175 -0.17 -2.03 14.26
N GLU A 176 -0.49 -3.18 13.67
CA GLU A 176 -1.85 -3.73 13.69
C GLU A 176 -2.27 -4.29 15.04
N ARG A 177 -1.32 -4.86 15.78
CA ARG A 177 -1.58 -5.40 17.13
C ARG A 177 -1.61 -4.32 18.20
N ARG A 178 -1.10 -3.11 17.94
CA ARG A 178 -0.96 -2.04 18.94
C ARG A 178 -1.36 -0.65 18.40
N PRO A 179 -2.62 -0.44 18.01
CA PRO A 179 -3.08 0.81 17.39
C PRO A 179 -2.93 2.07 18.26
N GLY A 180 -2.69 1.93 19.58
CA GLY A 180 -2.48 3.06 20.50
C GLY A 180 -1.07 3.67 20.46
N LEU A 181 -0.12 3.11 19.71
CA LEU A 181 1.27 3.59 19.65
C LEU A 181 1.48 4.69 18.59
N GLY A 182 0.86 5.86 18.77
CA GLY A 182 1.19 7.13 18.09
C GLY A 182 1.76 7.02 16.66
N PHE A 183 0.98 6.50 15.71
CA PHE A 183 1.41 6.34 14.32
C PHE A 183 1.16 7.61 13.52
N GLY A 184 2.02 7.88 12.54
CA GLY A 184 1.77 8.90 11.54
C GLY A 184 0.54 8.55 10.68
N SER A 185 -0.23 9.57 10.31
CA SER A 185 -1.40 9.41 9.42
C SER A 185 -1.02 8.79 8.06
N ASP A 186 0.21 9.01 7.62
CA ASP A 186 0.82 8.45 6.42
C ASP A 186 0.93 6.92 6.46
N VAL A 187 1.22 6.32 7.61
CA VAL A 187 1.24 4.86 7.79
C VAL A 187 -0.15 4.26 7.61
N HIS A 188 -1.18 4.95 8.11
CA HIS A 188 -2.57 4.55 7.88
C HIS A 188 -2.97 4.67 6.41
N HIS A 189 -2.61 5.80 5.76
CA HIS A 189 -2.95 6.04 4.36
C HIS A 189 -2.28 5.04 3.40
N THR A 190 -1.06 4.61 3.70
CA THR A 190 -0.28 3.71 2.85
C THR A 190 -0.42 2.23 3.23
N ARG A 191 -1.22 1.89 4.24
CA ARG A 191 -1.30 0.53 4.80
C ARG A 191 -1.57 -0.57 3.76
N LEU A 192 -2.57 -0.38 2.88
CA LEU A 192 -2.90 -1.40 1.89
C LEU A 192 -1.86 -1.45 0.77
N VAL A 193 -1.28 -0.30 0.44
CA VAL A 193 -0.15 -0.18 -0.48
C VAL A 193 1.01 -1.04 0.05
N ALA A 194 1.47 -0.80 1.28
CA ALA A 194 2.56 -1.52 1.91
C ALA A 194 2.29 -3.03 2.03
N ARG A 195 1.10 -3.44 2.47
CA ARG A 195 0.70 -4.85 2.53
C ARG A 195 0.78 -5.55 1.18
N ARG A 196 0.37 -4.87 0.10
CA ARG A 196 0.47 -5.42 -1.24
C ARG A 196 1.91 -5.63 -1.68
N ARG A 197 2.84 -4.72 -1.31
CA ARG A 197 4.28 -4.89 -1.56
C ARG A 197 4.87 -6.05 -0.76
N ILE A 198 4.51 -6.18 0.52
CA ILE A 198 4.90 -7.33 1.37
C ILE A 198 4.47 -8.63 0.71
N LYS A 199 3.21 -8.72 0.27
CA LYS A 199 2.70 -9.91 -0.43
C LYS A 199 3.42 -10.19 -1.74
N LEU A 200 3.80 -9.16 -2.50
CA LEU A 200 4.52 -9.33 -3.76
C LEU A 200 5.89 -10.00 -3.55
N ALA A 201 6.59 -9.71 -2.47
CA ALA A 201 7.93 -10.25 -2.21
C ALA A 201 7.94 -11.60 -1.48
N MET A 202 6.81 -12.02 -0.91
CA MET A 202 6.67 -13.31 -0.20
C MET A 202 5.97 -14.39 -1.04
N ASN A 203 5.56 -14.06 -2.26
CA ASN A 203 4.97 -14.97 -3.24
C ASN A 203 6.01 -15.34 -4.31
#